data_AF-A0A9Q2S283-F1
#
_entry.id   AF-A0A9Q2S283-F1
#
_cell.length_a   1.000
_cell.length_b   1.000
_cell.length_c   1.000
_cell.angle_alpha   90.00
_cell.angle_beta   90.00
_cell.angle_gamma   90.00
#
_symmetry.space_group_name_H-M   'P 1'
#
loop_
_entity.id
_entity.type
_entity.pdbx_description
1 polymer ?
#
loop_
_entity_poly.entity_id
_entity_poly.type
_entity_poly.pdbx_seq_one_letter_code
_entity_poly.pdbx_strand_id
1 'polypeptide(L)'
;MGITSTFKTKAEQSHRTDTMQDYFDRPGGFAFETSLHGIRMLYDLKGVPTVLGDVSVTDPHLHKRMAEWCAIAQRLAEGPPVITIVLPSEYVLFRTIDGDVASQADQDWWTEQIVREKQLTRADVSVACQRIEERTFLAIVELQTLREANDFASSHGFWVSRFIGRPARKMQATEKLPGDPFVFRNPSPLVLQVQE
;
A
#
# COMPACT_ATOMS: atom_id res chain seq x y z
N MET A 1 42.18 3.68 -41.67
CA MET A 1 41.67 4.23 -40.40
C MET A 1 40.21 4.57 -40.59
N GLY A 2 39.30 3.79 -40.00
CA GLY A 2 37.87 4.07 -39.99
C GLY A 2 37.32 3.47 -38.71
N ILE A 3 36.95 4.33 -37.76
CA ILE A 3 36.47 3.91 -36.44
C ILE A 3 34.94 3.83 -36.57
N THR A 4 34.42 2.61 -36.62
CA THR A 4 32.97 2.37 -36.56
C THR A 4 32.54 2.53 -35.10
N SER A 5 31.94 3.68 -34.77
CA SER A 5 31.31 3.89 -33.47
C SER A 5 29.89 3.31 -33.51
N THR A 6 29.71 2.16 -32.86
CA THR A 6 28.41 1.52 -32.69
C THR A 6 27.62 2.31 -31.65
N PHE A 7 26.56 2.98 -32.08
CA PHE A 7 25.55 3.56 -31.19
C PHE A 7 24.89 2.42 -30.39
N LYS A 8 25.21 2.30 -29.11
CA LYS A 8 24.43 1.51 -28.16
C LYS A 8 23.25 2.36 -27.69
N THR A 9 22.07 1.95 -28.11
CA THR A 9 20.78 2.56 -27.83
C THR A 9 20.48 2.56 -26.33
N LYS A 10 20.01 3.73 -25.89
CA LYS A 10 19.50 4.09 -24.57
C LYS A 10 18.30 3.21 -24.19
N ALA A 11 18.53 2.02 -23.63
CA ALA A 11 17.46 1.11 -23.21
C ALA A 11 17.69 0.41 -21.86
N GLU A 12 18.75 0.73 -21.10
CA GLU A 12 19.07 0.04 -19.83
C GLU A 12 19.08 0.96 -18.59
N GLN A 13 18.51 2.17 -18.66
CA GLN A 13 18.48 3.10 -17.51
C GLN A 13 17.07 3.47 -17.01
N SER A 14 16.01 2.86 -17.53
CA SER A 14 14.62 3.19 -17.18
C SER A 14 13.90 2.05 -16.43
N HIS A 15 14.52 1.47 -15.41
CA HIS A 15 13.92 0.36 -14.63
C HIS A 15 14.15 0.45 -13.10
N ARG A 16 14.57 1.61 -12.58
CA ARG A 16 14.85 1.76 -11.13
C ARG A 16 14.06 2.85 -10.40
N THR A 17 13.15 3.56 -11.06
CA THR A 17 12.49 4.74 -10.49
C THR A 17 10.97 4.66 -10.35
N ASP A 18 10.28 3.71 -10.98
CA ASP A 18 8.79 3.71 -10.96
C ASP A 18 8.17 3.21 -9.65
N THR A 19 8.77 2.26 -8.93
CA THR A 19 8.08 1.60 -7.80
C THR A 19 7.80 2.49 -6.58
N MET A 20 8.39 3.69 -6.53
CA MET A 20 8.33 4.57 -5.35
C MET A 20 7.53 5.86 -5.55
N GLN A 21 7.21 6.24 -6.79
CA GLN A 21 6.37 7.41 -7.06
C GLN A 21 4.97 7.19 -6.44
N ASP A 22 4.47 5.95 -6.50
CA ASP A 22 3.12 5.62 -6.04
C ASP A 22 2.88 5.78 -4.54
N TYR A 23 3.92 5.90 -3.71
CA TYR A 23 3.72 6.18 -2.27
C TYR A 23 3.07 7.56 -2.10
N PHE A 24 3.42 8.52 -2.95
CA PHE A 24 3.23 9.95 -2.73
C PHE A 24 2.35 10.65 -3.77
N ASP A 25 1.66 9.92 -4.65
CA ASP A 25 0.74 10.47 -5.66
C ASP A 25 -0.45 11.30 -5.11
N ARG A 26 -0.48 11.61 -3.80
CA ARG A 26 -1.58 12.28 -3.10
C ARG A 26 -1.07 13.23 -2.00
N PRO A 27 -1.95 14.13 -1.50
CA PRO A 27 -1.55 15.22 -0.61
C PRO A 27 -0.86 14.70 0.65
N GLY A 28 0.17 15.42 1.09
CA GLY A 28 0.91 15.14 2.31
C GLY A 28 2.32 14.63 2.07
N GLY A 29 2.56 13.86 1.01
CA GLY A 29 3.92 13.38 0.70
C GLY A 29 4.52 12.48 1.79
N PHE A 30 3.71 11.91 2.68
CA PHE A 30 4.17 10.99 3.74
C PHE A 30 3.63 9.58 3.54
N ALA A 31 4.41 8.59 3.98
CA ALA A 31 3.95 7.22 4.05
C ALA A 31 4.49 6.50 5.29
N PHE A 32 3.69 5.57 5.81
CA PHE A 32 4.15 4.54 6.73
C PHE A 32 4.37 3.25 5.96
N GLU A 33 5.62 2.82 5.88
CA GLU A 33 5.97 1.48 5.47
C GLU A 33 5.94 0.57 6.70
N THR A 34 4.95 -0.32 6.75
CA THR A 34 4.70 -1.15 7.94
C THR A 34 5.20 -2.58 7.72
N SER A 35 5.57 -3.22 8.83
CA SER A 35 5.99 -4.63 8.88
C SER A 35 5.53 -5.25 10.20
N LEU A 36 5.72 -6.57 10.36
CA LEU A 36 5.46 -7.26 11.63
C LEU A 36 6.32 -6.75 12.79
N HIS A 37 7.42 -6.05 12.52
CA HIS A 37 8.42 -5.68 13.53
C HIS A 37 8.48 -4.18 13.78
N GLY A 38 7.93 -3.36 12.91
CA GLY A 38 8.11 -1.93 13.00
C GLY A 38 7.48 -1.15 11.87
N ILE A 39 7.59 0.17 12.03
CA ILE A 39 7.07 1.18 11.13
C ILE A 39 8.23 2.05 10.69
N ARG A 40 8.33 2.28 9.39
CA ARG A 40 9.22 3.26 8.79
C ARG A 40 8.41 4.43 8.27
N MET A 41 8.80 5.64 8.65
CA MET A 41 8.22 6.85 8.11
C MET A 41 9.02 7.32 6.89
N LEU A 42 8.32 7.52 5.79
CA LEU A 42 8.85 8.04 4.54
C LEU A 42 8.25 9.42 4.25
N TYR A 43 9.02 10.27 3.58
CA TYR A 43 8.59 11.57 3.07
C TYR A 43 9.12 11.80 1.66
N ASP A 44 8.31 12.41 0.79
CA ASP A 44 8.73 12.87 -0.52
C ASP A 44 9.51 14.18 -0.42
N LEU A 45 10.83 14.08 -0.47
CA LEU A 45 11.70 15.25 -0.51
C LEU A 45 12.03 15.59 -1.98
N LYS A 46 11.17 16.40 -2.61
CA LYS A 46 11.36 16.91 -3.99
C LYS A 46 11.41 15.80 -5.05
N GLY A 47 10.50 14.84 -4.98
CA GLY A 47 10.46 13.67 -5.87
C GLY A 47 11.39 12.55 -5.44
N VAL A 48 11.96 12.62 -4.23
CA VAL A 48 12.88 11.61 -3.70
C VAL A 48 12.33 11.06 -2.38
N PRO A 49 11.92 9.78 -2.35
CA PRO A 49 11.56 9.09 -1.13
C PRO A 49 12.70 9.14 -0.11
N THR A 50 12.43 9.72 1.05
CA THR A 50 13.39 9.92 2.12
C THR A 50 12.88 9.29 3.40
N VAL A 51 13.72 8.48 4.04
CA VAL A 51 13.40 7.88 5.35
C VAL A 51 13.54 8.97 6.42
N LEU A 52 12.45 9.27 7.12
CA LEU A 52 12.46 10.15 8.30
C LEU A 52 12.83 9.40 9.58
N GLY A 53 12.53 8.10 9.63
CA GLY A 53 12.99 7.23 10.71
C GLY A 53 12.30 5.86 10.70
N ASP A 54 12.74 5.02 11.64
CA ASP A 54 12.21 3.69 11.91
C ASP A 54 11.87 3.56 13.40
N VAL A 55 10.82 2.80 13.73
CA VAL A 55 10.46 2.46 15.10
C VAL A 55 9.98 1.01 15.18
N SER A 56 10.45 0.28 16.19
CA SER A 56 9.94 -1.07 16.47
C SER A 56 8.56 -0.99 17.14
N VAL A 57 7.67 -1.92 16.82
CA VAL A 57 6.38 -2.05 17.53
C VAL A 57 6.56 -2.42 19.01
N THR A 58 7.72 -2.97 19.38
CA THR A 58 8.08 -3.31 20.76
C THR A 58 8.95 -2.25 21.45
N ASP A 59 9.21 -1.11 20.81
CA ASP A 59 9.98 -0.02 21.42
C ASP A 59 9.18 0.59 22.59
N PRO A 60 9.69 0.61 23.84
CA PRO A 60 9.00 1.24 24.98
C PRO A 60 8.78 2.75 24.79
N HIS A 61 9.47 3.37 23.83
CA HIS A 61 9.34 4.78 23.45
C HIS A 61 8.57 4.99 22.15
N LEU A 62 7.84 3.99 21.64
CA LEU A 62 7.03 4.08 20.42
C LEU A 62 6.17 5.37 20.38
N HIS A 63 5.37 5.62 21.41
CA HIS A 63 4.51 6.80 21.47
C HIS A 63 5.29 8.11 21.38
N LYS A 64 6.47 8.19 22.02
CA LYS A 64 7.31 9.38 21.97
C LYS A 64 7.86 9.60 20.55
N ARG A 65 8.35 8.54 19.90
CA ARG A 65 8.86 8.62 18.52
C ARG A 65 7.77 9.00 17.52
N MET A 66 6.57 8.43 17.66
CA MET A 66 5.42 8.77 16.82
C MET A 66 5.02 10.25 16.99
N ALA A 67 5.06 10.79 18.21
CA ALA A 67 4.80 12.20 18.47
C ALA A 67 5.87 13.12 17.84
N GLU A 68 7.15 12.75 17.92
CA GLU A 68 8.26 13.46 17.26
C GLU A 68 8.08 13.50 15.74
N TRP A 69 7.70 12.37 15.13
CA TRP A 69 7.38 12.27 13.71
C TRP A 69 6.18 13.11 13.29
N CYS A 70 5.14 13.13 14.11
CA CYS A 70 3.96 13.96 13.85
C CYS A 70 4.35 15.45 13.85
N ALA A 71 5.16 15.88 14.82
CA ALA A 71 5.68 17.25 14.87
C ALA A 71 6.57 17.60 13.67
N ILE A 72 7.40 16.65 13.20
CA ILE A 72 8.20 16.84 11.97
C ILE A 72 7.28 17.00 10.75
N ALA A 73 6.28 16.13 10.59
CA ALA A 73 5.37 16.19 9.46
C ALA A 73 4.54 17.47 9.43
N GLN A 74 4.07 17.94 10.59
CA GLN A 74 3.37 19.23 10.73
C GLN A 74 4.24 20.44 10.34
N ARG A 75 5.56 20.33 10.43
CA ARG A 75 6.49 21.38 9.99
C ARG A 75 6.77 21.33 8.49
N LEU A 76 6.62 20.16 7.88
CA LEU A 76 6.95 19.90 6.47
C LEU A 76 5.73 20.06 5.55
N ALA A 77 4.51 19.90 6.06
CA ALA A 77 3.27 20.07 5.31
C ALA A 77 2.33 21.08 5.98
N GLU A 78 1.55 21.79 5.16
CA GLU A 78 0.48 22.67 5.64
C GLU A 78 -0.73 21.84 6.08
N GLY A 79 -1.05 21.87 7.37
CA GLY A 79 -2.21 21.19 7.94
C GLY A 79 -1.90 19.83 8.60
N PRO A 80 -2.93 19.03 8.90
CA PRO A 80 -2.74 17.72 9.52
C PRO A 80 -1.89 16.78 8.65
N PRO A 81 -0.93 16.02 9.21
CA PRO A 81 -0.13 15.06 8.45
C PRO A 81 -1.00 13.98 7.80
N VAL A 82 -1.18 14.08 6.49
CA VAL A 82 -1.87 13.07 5.68
C VAL A 82 -0.86 12.02 5.22
N ILE A 83 -1.16 10.74 5.45
CA ILE A 83 -0.26 9.62 5.14
C ILE A 83 -0.91 8.59 4.21
N THR A 84 -0.08 7.90 3.45
CA THR A 84 -0.40 6.58 2.85
C THR A 84 0.16 5.48 3.75
N ILE A 85 -0.61 4.44 4.06
CA ILE A 85 -0.10 3.25 4.75
C ILE A 85 0.23 2.16 3.73
N VAL A 86 1.46 1.68 3.74
CA VAL A 86 1.89 0.51 2.97
C VAL A 86 1.78 -0.71 3.87
N LEU A 87 0.86 -1.60 3.51
CA LEU A 87 0.58 -2.83 4.23
C LEU A 87 1.72 -3.83 4.05
N PRO A 88 2.06 -4.62 5.07
CA PRO A 88 2.99 -5.73 4.91
C PRO A 88 2.35 -6.75 3.97
N SER A 89 3.15 -7.31 3.07
CA SER A 89 2.66 -8.27 2.07
C SER A 89 2.02 -9.52 2.68
N GLU A 90 2.41 -9.85 3.91
CA GLU A 90 1.91 -10.95 4.72
C GLU A 90 0.43 -10.80 5.11
N TYR A 91 -0.08 -9.56 5.16
CA TYR A 91 -1.50 -9.28 5.45
C TYR A 91 -2.34 -9.15 4.18
N VAL A 92 -1.74 -9.29 3.00
CA VAL A 92 -2.44 -9.13 1.73
C VAL A 92 -2.40 -10.44 0.95
N LEU A 93 -3.58 -11.00 0.70
CA LEU A 93 -3.74 -12.17 -0.14
C LEU A 93 -3.78 -11.75 -1.60
N PHE A 94 -2.74 -12.12 -2.36
CA PHE A 94 -2.67 -11.90 -3.80
C PHE A 94 -3.17 -13.13 -4.57
N ARG A 95 -3.95 -12.90 -5.62
CA ARG A 95 -4.45 -13.94 -6.52
C ARG A 95 -4.43 -13.47 -7.96
N THR A 96 -4.00 -14.36 -8.84
CA THR A 96 -4.12 -14.21 -10.29
C THR A 96 -5.30 -15.04 -10.76
N ILE A 97 -6.16 -14.43 -11.58
CA ILE A 97 -7.27 -15.09 -12.26
C ILE A 97 -6.93 -15.09 -13.75
N ASP A 98 -6.88 -16.28 -14.34
CA ASP A 98 -6.75 -16.45 -15.78
C ASP A 98 -8.13 -16.21 -16.41
N GLY A 99 -8.27 -15.10 -17.13
CA GLY A 99 -9.51 -14.69 -17.79
C GLY A 99 -10.00 -13.29 -17.40
N ASP A 100 -11.03 -12.84 -18.10
CA ASP A 100 -11.61 -11.51 -17.92
C ASP A 100 -12.61 -11.52 -16.75
N VAL A 101 -12.23 -10.90 -15.63
CA VAL A 101 -13.17 -10.52 -14.58
C VAL A 101 -13.79 -9.21 -15.02
N ALA A 102 -14.73 -9.26 -15.96
CA ALA A 102 -15.24 -8.08 -16.66
C ALA A 102 -16.14 -7.20 -15.78
N SER A 103 -16.86 -7.82 -14.82
CA SER A 103 -17.85 -7.14 -13.99
C SER A 103 -17.55 -7.18 -12.49
N GLN A 104 -18.20 -6.28 -11.74
CA GLN A 104 -18.16 -6.29 -10.27
C GLN A 104 -18.74 -7.60 -9.69
N ALA A 105 -19.75 -8.17 -10.34
CA ALA A 105 -20.34 -9.45 -9.92
C ALA A 105 -19.34 -10.60 -10.08
N ASP A 106 -18.55 -10.61 -11.15
CA ASP A 106 -17.47 -11.60 -11.34
C ASP A 106 -16.38 -11.42 -10.28
N GLN A 107 -16.00 -10.18 -9.98
CA GLN A 107 -15.03 -9.89 -8.93
C GLN A 107 -15.53 -10.37 -7.56
N ASP A 108 -16.79 -10.13 -7.23
CA ASP A 108 -17.40 -10.56 -5.97
C ASP A 108 -17.50 -12.09 -5.90
N TRP A 109 -17.87 -12.77 -6.98
CA TRP A 109 -17.89 -14.23 -7.06
C TRP A 109 -16.50 -14.83 -6.81
N TRP A 110 -15.47 -14.34 -7.51
CA TRP A 110 -14.09 -14.79 -7.30
C TRP A 110 -13.60 -14.51 -5.88
N THR A 111 -13.90 -13.32 -5.35
CA THR A 111 -13.56 -12.97 -3.98
C THR A 111 -14.20 -13.96 -3.01
N GLU A 112 -15.49 -14.28 -3.17
CA GLU A 112 -16.18 -15.27 -2.33
C GLU A 112 -15.50 -16.64 -2.38
N GLN A 113 -15.11 -17.13 -3.56
CA GLN A 113 -14.41 -18.41 -3.67
C GLN A 113 -13.08 -18.37 -2.89
N ILE A 114 -12.31 -17.30 -3.05
CA ILE A 114 -10.99 -17.15 -2.42
C ILE A 114 -11.10 -17.03 -0.89
N VAL A 115 -12.03 -16.22 -0.37
CA VAL A 115 -12.14 -15.97 1.07
C VAL A 115 -12.74 -17.14 1.84
N ARG A 116 -13.58 -17.97 1.19
CA ARG A 116 -14.10 -19.22 1.80
C ARG A 116 -12.98 -20.17 2.20
N GLU A 117 -11.91 -20.28 1.41
CA GLU A 117 -10.72 -21.08 1.76
C GLU A 117 -10.03 -20.61 3.04
N LYS A 118 -10.20 -19.33 3.37
CA LYS A 118 -9.63 -18.67 4.55
C LYS A 118 -10.60 -18.53 5.72
N GLN A 119 -11.79 -19.12 5.63
CA GLN A 119 -12.86 -18.98 6.63
C GLN A 119 -13.26 -17.52 6.88
N LEU A 120 -13.07 -16.65 5.88
CA LEU A 120 -13.47 -15.25 5.90
C LEU A 120 -14.74 -15.06 5.06
N THR A 121 -15.48 -13.98 5.31
CA THR A 121 -16.62 -13.60 4.48
C THR A 121 -16.30 -12.41 3.58
N ARG A 122 -17.05 -12.27 2.48
CA ARG A 122 -16.93 -11.11 1.57
C ARG A 122 -17.14 -9.78 2.30
N ALA A 123 -17.95 -9.76 3.35
CA ALA A 123 -18.25 -8.57 4.14
C ALA A 123 -17.08 -8.14 5.05
N ASP A 124 -16.14 -9.04 5.33
CA ASP A 124 -15.02 -8.80 6.24
C ASP A 124 -13.74 -8.38 5.52
N VAL A 125 -13.76 -8.27 4.19
CA VAL A 125 -12.58 -7.99 3.38
C VAL A 125 -12.73 -6.76 2.48
N SER A 126 -11.60 -6.10 2.25
CA SER A 126 -11.42 -5.11 1.20
C SER A 126 -10.68 -5.75 0.03
N VAL A 127 -11.11 -5.43 -1.19
CA VAL A 127 -10.56 -5.99 -2.42
C VAL A 127 -10.10 -4.87 -3.32
N ALA A 128 -8.87 -4.98 -3.79
CA ALA A 128 -8.32 -4.17 -4.86
C ALA A 128 -8.09 -5.05 -6.08
N CYS A 129 -8.43 -4.54 -7.26
CA CYS A 129 -8.35 -5.26 -8.52
C CYS A 129 -7.50 -4.46 -9.51
N GLN A 130 -6.61 -5.15 -10.21
CA GLN A 130 -5.88 -4.61 -11.36
C GLN A 130 -6.08 -5.56 -12.55
N ARG A 131 -6.34 -5.00 -13.72
CA ARG A 131 -6.44 -5.75 -14.98
C ARG A 131 -5.26 -5.37 -15.85
N ILE A 132 -4.49 -6.36 -16.28
CA ILE A 132 -3.33 -6.16 -17.14
C ILE A 132 -3.40 -7.23 -18.22
N GLU A 133 -3.52 -6.78 -19.46
CA GLU A 133 -3.79 -7.66 -20.61
C GLU A 133 -5.01 -8.56 -20.33
N GLU A 134 -4.88 -9.87 -20.52
CA GLU A 134 -5.94 -10.88 -20.36
C GLU A 134 -5.99 -11.48 -18.94
N ARG A 135 -5.38 -10.81 -17.96
CA ARG A 135 -5.29 -11.30 -16.58
C ARG A 135 -5.86 -10.30 -15.60
N THR A 136 -6.59 -10.84 -14.63
CA THR A 136 -7.05 -10.09 -13.47
C THR A 136 -6.23 -10.47 -12.25
N PHE A 137 -5.75 -9.45 -11.53
CA PHE A 137 -5.05 -9.60 -10.27
C PHE A 137 -5.91 -9.04 -9.16
N LEU A 138 -6.14 -9.85 -8.14
CA LEU A 138 -6.82 -9.45 -6.91
C LEU A 138 -5.82 -9.37 -5.77
N ALA A 139 -5.97 -8.32 -4.98
CA ALA A 139 -5.38 -8.22 -3.66
C ALA A 139 -6.52 -8.09 -2.65
N ILE A 140 -6.49 -8.93 -1.62
CA ILE A 140 -7.55 -9.03 -0.61
C ILE A 140 -6.90 -8.83 0.76
N VAL A 141 -7.50 -7.98 1.58
CA VAL A 141 -7.07 -7.69 2.95
C VAL A 141 -8.28 -7.67 3.87
N GLU A 142 -8.12 -8.12 5.11
CA GLU A 142 -9.17 -8.01 6.11
C GLU A 142 -9.46 -6.54 6.44
N LEU A 143 -10.75 -6.19 6.53
CA LEU A 143 -11.18 -4.84 6.93
C LEU A 143 -10.70 -4.50 8.33
N GLN A 144 -10.59 -5.49 9.22
CA GLN A 144 -10.05 -5.29 10.56
C GLN A 144 -8.60 -4.79 10.52
N THR A 145 -7.74 -5.37 9.67
CA THR A 145 -6.37 -4.90 9.50
C THR A 145 -6.31 -3.43 9.05
N LEU A 146 -7.18 -3.03 8.12
CA LEU A 146 -7.26 -1.64 7.68
C LEU A 146 -7.71 -0.70 8.79
N ARG A 147 -8.70 -1.12 9.60
CA ARG A 147 -9.21 -0.35 10.75
C ARG A 147 -8.13 -0.20 11.83
N GLU A 148 -7.47 -1.28 12.22
CA GLU A 148 -6.40 -1.25 13.22
C GLU A 148 -5.25 -0.32 12.80
N ALA A 149 -4.84 -0.39 11.53
CA ALA A 149 -3.81 0.49 10.99
C ALA A 149 -4.28 1.96 10.95
N ASN A 150 -5.55 2.22 10.58
CA ASN A 150 -6.14 3.56 10.64
C ASN A 150 -6.17 4.12 12.06
N ASP A 151 -6.62 3.34 13.02
CA ASP A 151 -6.78 3.73 14.41
C ASP A 151 -5.42 3.97 15.06
N PHE A 152 -4.44 3.11 14.77
CA PHE A 152 -3.06 3.32 15.17
C PHE A 152 -2.50 4.66 14.66
N ALA A 153 -2.66 4.96 13.37
CA ALA A 153 -2.18 6.23 12.82
C ALA A 153 -2.92 7.44 13.41
N SER A 154 -4.25 7.34 13.51
CA SER A 154 -5.12 8.41 14.01
C SER A 154 -4.85 8.74 15.48
N SER A 155 -4.62 7.72 16.32
CA SER A 155 -4.22 7.90 17.74
C SER A 155 -2.88 8.60 17.91
N HIS A 156 -2.05 8.67 16.87
CA HIS A 156 -0.79 9.41 16.83
C HIS A 156 -0.87 10.72 16.03
N GLY A 157 -2.07 11.16 15.65
CA GLY A 157 -2.32 12.44 15.00
C GLY A 157 -2.11 12.46 13.48
N PHE A 158 -2.02 11.28 12.84
CA PHE A 158 -1.91 11.16 11.38
C PHE A 158 -3.27 10.83 10.76
N TRP A 159 -3.52 11.37 9.57
CA TRP A 159 -4.74 11.12 8.80
C TRP A 159 -4.45 10.16 7.66
N VAL A 160 -5.10 8.99 7.63
CA VAL A 160 -4.86 8.00 6.58
C VAL A 160 -5.70 8.31 5.34
N SER A 161 -5.04 8.63 4.24
CA SER A 161 -5.70 8.89 2.96
C SER A 161 -6.06 7.61 2.22
N ARG A 162 -5.18 6.59 2.28
CA ARG A 162 -5.34 5.30 1.59
C ARG A 162 -4.40 4.26 2.17
N PHE A 163 -4.67 3.02 1.77
CA PHE A 163 -3.80 1.88 2.03
C PHE A 163 -3.31 1.32 0.70
N ILE A 164 -2.06 0.88 0.66
CA ILE A 164 -1.51 0.19 -0.50
C ILE A 164 -0.87 -1.14 -0.11
N GLY A 165 -1.09 -2.16 -0.93
CA GLY A 165 -0.44 -3.47 -0.82
C GLY A 165 0.48 -3.71 -2.00
N ARG A 166 1.67 -4.24 -1.74
CA ARG A 166 2.60 -4.67 -2.78
C ARG A 166 2.95 -6.14 -2.59
N PRO A 167 2.90 -6.96 -3.65
CA PRO A 167 3.43 -8.30 -3.55
C PRO A 167 4.93 -8.24 -3.29
N ALA A 168 5.47 -9.16 -2.48
CA ALA A 168 6.91 -9.26 -2.30
C ALA A 168 7.60 -9.53 -3.64
N ARG A 169 8.83 -9.02 -3.84
CA ARG A 169 9.58 -9.20 -5.12
C ARG A 169 9.63 -10.65 -5.59
N LYS A 170 9.74 -11.59 -4.65
CA LYS A 170 9.74 -13.03 -4.96
C LYS A 170 8.40 -13.47 -5.56
N MET A 171 7.27 -13.05 -4.98
CA MET A 171 5.93 -13.35 -5.51
C MET A 171 5.72 -12.73 -6.88
N GLN A 172 6.17 -11.48 -7.09
CA GLN A 172 6.13 -10.83 -8.41
C GLN A 172 6.84 -11.68 -9.47
N ALA A 173 8.02 -12.20 -9.15
CA ALA A 173 8.78 -13.03 -10.07
C ALA A 173 8.14 -14.41 -10.32
N THR A 174 7.60 -15.07 -9.28
CA THR A 174 7.08 -16.44 -9.41
C THR A 174 5.66 -16.50 -9.95
N GLU A 175 4.80 -15.57 -9.55
CA GLU A 175 3.36 -15.56 -9.88
C GLU A 175 3.04 -14.53 -10.98
N LYS A 176 4.06 -13.84 -11.51
CA LYS A 176 3.93 -12.77 -12.51
C LYS A 176 2.94 -11.68 -12.07
N LEU A 177 2.94 -11.37 -10.77
CA LEU A 177 2.13 -10.29 -10.22
C LEU A 177 2.67 -8.92 -10.66
N PRO A 178 1.81 -7.90 -10.80
CA PRO A 178 2.25 -6.56 -11.12
C PRO A 178 3.18 -5.96 -10.07
N GLY A 179 4.05 -5.07 -10.53
CA GLY A 179 4.88 -4.24 -9.65
C GLY A 179 4.10 -3.08 -9.03
N ASP A 180 3.04 -2.63 -9.70
CA ASP A 180 2.21 -1.50 -9.28
C ASP A 180 1.40 -1.85 -8.03
N PRO A 181 1.25 -0.91 -7.08
CA PRO A 181 0.56 -1.18 -5.82
C PRO A 181 -0.95 -1.34 -6.02
N PHE A 182 -1.51 -2.28 -5.24
CA PHE A 182 -2.94 -2.40 -5.08
C PHE A 182 -3.42 -1.36 -4.08
N VAL A 183 -4.35 -0.50 -4.52
CA VAL A 183 -4.88 0.59 -3.67
C VAL A 183 -6.20 0.15 -3.04
N PHE A 184 -6.22 0.07 -1.71
CA PHE A 184 -7.43 -0.18 -0.94
C PHE A 184 -8.04 1.13 -0.46
N ARG A 185 -9.38 1.18 -0.48
CA ARG A 185 -10.11 2.32 0.07
C ARG A 185 -10.00 2.30 1.59
N ASN A 186 -9.91 3.50 2.19
CA ASN A 186 -10.05 3.64 3.63
C ASN A 186 -11.46 3.14 4.01
N PRO A 187 -11.60 2.13 4.89
CA PRO A 187 -12.91 1.74 5.39
C PRO A 187 -13.54 2.97 6.07
N SER A 188 -14.70 3.41 5.59
CA SER A 188 -15.43 4.48 6.27
C SER A 188 -15.55 4.12 7.75
N PRO A 189 -15.42 5.09 8.68
CA PRO A 189 -15.65 4.81 10.08
C PRO A 189 -17.02 4.17 10.23
N LEU A 190 -17.10 3.11 11.04
CA LEU A 190 -18.38 2.50 11.38
C LEU A 190 -19.24 3.60 12.00
N VAL A 191 -20.19 4.13 11.23
CA VAL A 191 -21.24 4.97 11.80
C VAL A 191 -22.08 4.00 12.62
N LEU A 192 -21.90 4.03 13.94
CA LEU A 192 -22.88 3.45 14.86
C LEU A 192 -24.21 4.14 14.53
N GLN A 193 -25.06 3.46 13.78
CA GLN A 193 -26.45 3.87 13.65
C GLN A 193 -27.07 3.65 15.03
N VAL A 194 -27.09 4.72 15.83
CA VAL A 194 -27.94 4.80 17.01
C VAL A 194 -29.36 4.75 16.46
N GLN A 195 -30.01 3.59 16.59
CA GLN A 195 -31.45 3.49 16.36
C GLN A 195 -32.13 4.32 17.46
N GLU A 196 -32.76 5.43 17.07
CA GLU A 196 -33.76 6.14 17.89
C GLU A 196 -35.07 5.36 17.92
#